data_AF-A0A2L0HGU5-F1
#
_entry.id   AF-A0A2L0HGU5-F1
#
_cell.length_a   1.000
_cell.length_b   1.000
_cell.length_c   1.000
_cell.angle_alpha   90.00
_cell.angle_beta   90.00
_cell.angle_gamma   90.00
#
_symmetry.space_group_name_H-M   'P 1'
#
loop_
_entity.id
_entity.type
_entity.pdbx_description
1 polymer ?
#
loop_
_entity_poly.entity_id
_entity_poly.type
_entity_poly.pdbx_seq_one_letter_code
_entity_poly.pdbx_strand_id
1 'polypeptide(L)' 'MWSVSAFIGANIVTAQVYWEGLWMSCVFQSTGQMQCKVYDSMLALPQDLQAARALTVVSIIVGLLALLISIVGAKCTN' A
#
# COMPACT_ATOMS: atom_id res chain seq x y z
N MET A 1 2.45 6.47 -1.54
CA MET A 1 1.10 6.74 -1.03
C MET A 1 0.09 6.16 -2.00
N TRP A 2 -0.93 5.44 -1.51
CA TRP A 2 -2.01 4.91 -2.36
C TRP A 2 -3.25 5.81 -2.33
N SER A 3 -3.59 6.38 -1.17
CA SER A 3 -4.66 7.36 -1.01
C SER A 3 -4.30 8.32 0.14
N VAL A 4 -4.75 9.58 0.06
CA VAL A 4 -4.53 10.61 1.09
C VAL A 4 -5.87 11.31 1.34
N SER A 5 -6.35 11.23 2.57
CA SER A 5 -7.61 11.85 3.00
C SER A 5 -7.33 12.79 4.16
N ALA A 6 -7.73 14.06 4.05
CA ALA A 6 -7.53 15.04 5.11
C ALA A 6 -8.87 15.53 5.65
N PHE A 7 -9.07 15.40 6.96
CA PHE A 7 -10.23 15.93 7.65
C PHE A 7 -9.83 17.22 8.36
N ILE A 8 -10.06 18.35 7.70
CA ILE A 8 -9.86 19.69 8.26
C ILE A 8 -11.26 20.28 8.54
N GLY A 9 -11.84 19.91 9.68
CA GLY A 9 -13.08 20.52 10.21
C GLY A 9 -12.77 21.65 11.19
N ALA A 10 -13.74 22.55 11.42
CA ALA A 10 -13.64 23.79 12.21
C ALA A 10 -13.20 23.67 13.69
N ASN A 11 -12.77 22.48 14.14
CA ASN A 11 -12.27 22.22 15.49
C ASN A 11 -10.83 21.69 15.41
N ILE A 12 -9.86 22.51 15.85
CA ILE A 12 -8.41 22.25 15.73
C ILE A 12 -7.94 20.98 16.47
N VAL A 13 -8.78 20.44 17.36
CA VAL A 13 -8.54 19.25 18.19
C VAL A 13 -8.66 17.93 17.40
N THR A 14 -9.40 17.90 16.29
CA THR A 14 -9.63 16.68 15.48
C THR A 14 -9.11 16.77 14.05
N ALA A 15 -8.26 17.75 13.73
CA ALA A 15 -7.61 17.78 12.42
C ALA A 15 -6.68 16.56 12.27
N GLN A 16 -7.01 15.71 11.30
CA GLN A 16 -6.38 14.42 11.07
C GLN A 16 -6.12 14.24 9.56
N VAL A 17 -4.87 13.91 9.21
CA VAL A 17 -4.49 13.52 7.85
C VAL A 17 -4.26 12.02 7.83
N TYR A 18 -5.08 11.31 7.06
CA TYR A 18 -4.96 9.88 6.84
C TYR A 18 -4.16 9.63 5.57
N TRP A 19 -3.15 8.78 5.73
CA TRP A 19 -2.29 8.29 4.69
C TRP A 19 -2.57 6.80 4.54
N GLU A 20 -3.24 6.44 3.45
CA GLU A 20 -3.57 5.06 3.16
C GLU A 20 -2.49 4.49 2.23
N GLY A 21 -1.80 3.48 2.74
CA GLY A 21 -0.92 2.61 1.97
C GLY A 21 -1.65 1.34 1.57
N LEU A 22 -1.02 0.53 0.71
CA LEU A 22 -1.61 -0.72 0.30
C LEU A 22 -1.72 -1.71 1.46
N TRP A 23 -0.79 -1.70 2.41
CA TRP A 23 -0.70 -2.68 3.53
C TRP A 23 -0.77 -2.07 4.93
N MET A 24 -0.66 -0.74 5.04
CA MET A 24 -0.74 -0.01 6.31
C MET A 24 -1.47 1.32 6.10
N SER A 25 -2.09 1.83 7.16
CA SER A 25 -2.62 3.19 7.22
C SER A 25 -1.89 3.98 8.30
N CYS A 26 -1.53 5.22 8.02
CA CYS A 26 -0.96 6.13 9.00
C CYS A 26 -1.88 7.34 9.18
N VAL A 27 -2.10 7.76 10.43
CA VAL A 27 -2.83 8.98 10.76
C VAL A 27 -1.88 9.99 11.38
N PHE A 28 -1.94 11.23 10.89
CA PHE A 28 -1.20 12.36 11.44
C PHE A 28 -2.19 13.30 12.12
N GLN A 29 -2.06 13.46 13.44
CA GLN A 29 -2.93 14.29 14.26
C GLN A 29 -2.25 15.64 14.57
N SER A 30 -3.01 16.73 14.71
CA SER A 30 -2.50 18.04 15.15
C SER A 30 -1.73 18.05 16.48
N THR A 31 -1.84 16.99 17.29
CA THR A 31 -1.03 16.78 18.51
C THR A 31 0.43 16.39 18.21
N GLY A 32 0.82 16.34 16.94
CA GLY A 32 2.19 16.00 16.49
C GLY A 32 2.50 14.50 16.54
N GLN A 33 1.52 13.66 16.87
CA GLN A 33 1.68 12.22 16.91
C GLN A 33 1.30 11.61 15.56
N MET A 34 2.23 10.82 15.00
CA MET A 34 1.99 9.95 13.85
C MET A 34 1.76 8.53 14.36
N GLN A 35 0.60 7.96 14.05
CA GLN A 35 0.26 6.59 14.42
C GLN A 35 0.07 5.78 13.15
N CYS A 36 0.91 4.78 12.93
CA CYS A 36 0.78 3.85 11.81
C CYS A 36 0.24 2.52 12.33
N LYS A 37 -0.78 2.01 11.66
CA LYS A 37 -1.38 0.72 11.96
C LYS A 37 -1.46 -0.14 10.70
N VAL A 38 -1.02 -1.39 10.82
CA VAL A 38 -1.20 -2.41 9.78
C VAL A 38 -2.67 -2.83 9.77
N TYR A 39 -3.23 -3.07 8.58
CA TYR A 39 -4.61 -3.51 8.48
C TYR A 39 -4.76 -4.92 9.08
N ASP A 40 -5.41 -5.03 10.25
CA ASP A 40 -5.63 -6.30 10.98
C ASP A 40 -6.59 -7.26 10.25
N SER A 41 -7.45 -6.76 9.36
CA SER A 41 -8.46 -7.58 8.69
C SER A 41 -8.70 -7.14 7.24
N MET A 42 -8.61 -8.11 6.33
CA MET A 42 -8.86 -7.94 4.89
C MET A 42 -10.35 -7.70 4.57
N LEU A 43 -11.25 -8.04 5.49
CA LEU A 43 -12.70 -8.14 5.22
C LEU A 43 -13.45 -6.80 5.26
N ALA A 44 -12.87 -5.77 5.87
CA ALA A 44 -13.47 -4.43 5.97
C ALA A 44 -12.84 -3.42 5.00
N LEU A 45 -11.91 -3.85 4.14
CA LEU A 45 -11.19 -2.97 3.22
C LEU A 45 -11.99 -2.83 1.90
N PRO A 46 -12.05 -1.64 1.28
CA PRO A 46 -12.72 -1.46 0.00
C PRO A 46 -12.21 -2.43 -1.06
N GLN A 47 -13.14 -2.98 -1.86
CA GLN A 47 -12.85 -4.01 -2.87
C GLN A 47 -11.76 -3.58 -3.86
N ASP A 48 -11.69 -2.28 -4.20
CA ASP A 48 -10.65 -1.71 -5.06
C ASP A 48 -9.23 -1.90 -4.49
N LEU A 49 -9.06 -1.74 -3.17
CA LEU A 49 -7.77 -1.92 -2.51
C LEU A 49 -7.36 -3.40 -2.44
N GLN A 50 -8.34 -4.30 -2.29
CA GLN A 50 -8.11 -5.74 -2.33
C GLN A 50 -7.70 -6.21 -3.74
N ALA A 51 -8.37 -5.71 -4.78
CA ALA A 51 -8.00 -5.96 -6.16
C ALA A 51 -6.59 -5.44 -6.48
N ALA A 52 -6.26 -4.23 -6.02
CA ALA A 52 -4.92 -3.67 -6.15
C ALA A 52 -3.85 -4.54 -5.46
N ARG A 53 -4.11 -5.05 -4.24
CA ARG A 53 -3.21 -6.00 -3.57
C ARG A 53 -2.96 -7.24 -4.43
N ALA A 54 -4.02 -7.87 -4.93
CA ALA A 54 -3.90 -9.06 -5.77
C ALA A 54 -3.07 -8.78 -7.04
N LEU A 55 -3.35 -7.67 -7.74
CA LEU A 55 -2.61 -7.28 -8.95
C LEU A 55 -1.13 -7.02 -8.66
N THR A 56 -0.79 -6.36 -7.55
CA THR A 56 0.62 -6.14 -7.17
C THR A 56 1.36 -7.44 -6.87
N VAL A 57 0.70 -8.42 -6.25
CA VAL A 57 1.32 -9.73 -5.98
C VAL A 57 1.53 -10.50 -7.28
N VAL A 58 0.52 -10.50 -8.17
CA VAL A 58 0.61 -11.16 -9.48
C VAL A 58 1.73 -10.54 -10.33
N SER A 59 1.83 -9.20 -10.37
CA SER A 59 2.89 -8.54 -11.15
C SER A 59 4.30 -8.88 -10.65
N ILE A 60 4.49 -9.01 -9.33
CA ILE A 60 5.76 -9.45 -8.74
C ILE A 60 6.08 -10.88 -9.19
N ILE A 61 5.12 -11.80 -9.12
CA ILE A 61 5.33 -13.21 -9.51
C ILE A 61 5.69 -13.30 -11.00
N VAL A 62 4.91 -12.62 -11.86
CA VAL A 62 5.16 -12.61 -13.31
C VAL A 62 6.52 -11.97 -13.62
N GLY A 63 6.89 -10.89 -12.93
CA GLY A 63 8.18 -10.24 -13.07
C GLY A 63 9.35 -11.17 -12.69
N LEU A 64 9.23 -11.92 -11.59
CA LEU A 64 10.23 -12.90 -11.20
C LEU A 64 10.37 -14.03 -12.23
N LEU A 65 9.26 -14.55 -12.74
CA LEU A 65 9.27 -15.57 -13.80
C LEU A 65 9.94 -15.04 -15.09
N ALA A 66 9.62 -13.81 -15.49
CA ALA A 66 10.22 -13.18 -16.66
C ALA A 66 11.74 -12.99 -16.48
N LEU A 67 12.20 -12.61 -15.28
CA LEU A 67 13.63 -12.50 -14.98
C LEU A 67 14.33 -13.86 -15.03
N LEU A 68 13.73 -14.92 -14.47
CA LEU A 68 14.30 -16.27 -14.51
C LEU A 68 14.45 -16.78 -15.95
N ILE A 69 13.42 -16.61 -16.78
CA ILE A 69 13.47 -16.97 -18.20
C ILE A 69 14.57 -16.19 -18.93
N SER A 70 14.69 -14.89 -18.64
CA SER A 70 15.74 -14.04 -19.22
C SER A 70 17.15 -14.51 -18.86
N ILE A 71 17.38 -14.98 -17.63
CA ILE A 71 18.67 -15.48 -17.16
C ILE A 71 19.04 -16.81 -17.85
N VAL A 72 18.07 -17.72 -17.99
CA VAL A 72 18.31 -19.02 -18.68
C VAL A 72 18.60 -18.81 -20.16
N GLY A 73 17.94 -17.84 -20.81
CA GLY A 73 18.16 -17.51 -22.22
C GLY A 73 19.40 -16.64 -22.48
N ALA A 74 20.06 -16.12 -21.45
CA ALA A 74 21.28 -15.33 -21.61
C ALA A 74 22.41 -16.23 -22.09
N LYS A 75 23.17 -15.77 -23.09
CA LYS A 75 24.34 -16.49 -23.63
C LYS A 75 25.40 -16.83 -22.56
N CYS A 76 25.37 -16.17 -21.40
CA CYS A 76 26.26 -16.45 -20.27
C CYS A 76 25.88 -17.69 -19.47
N THR A 77 24.71 -18.30 -19.72
CA THR A 77 24.23 -19.56 -19.13
C THR A 77 24.53 -20.77 -20.04
N ASN A 78 25.17 -20.58 -21.22
CA ASN A 78 25.64 -21.65 -22.11
C ASN A 78 27.15 -21.57 -22.36
#